data_AF-A0A1I2K9U5-F1
#
_entry.id   AF-A0A1I2K9U5-F1
#
_cell.length_a   1.000
_cell.length_b   1.000
_cell.length_c   1.000
_cell.angle_alpha   90.00
_cell.angle_beta   90.00
_cell.angle_gamma   90.00
#
_symmetry.space_group_name_H-M   'P 1'
#
loop_
_entity.id
_entity.type
_entity.pdbx_description
1 polymer ?
#
loop_
_entity_poly.entity_id
_entity_poly.type
_entity_poly.pdbx_seq_one_letter_code
_entity_poly.pdbx_strand_id
1 'polypeptide(L)'
;MPSGRPVGSLVAALLVTASAGCGDDRRTVALIDAALVEPDTVQLSVGSCDGDPEISRLVAGPRQVQVEVTATVRETGDQCADAVELVLDEPLGQRVLIDLTSGGAVPVGGPTG
;
A
#
# COMPACT_ATOMS: atom_id res chain seq x y z
N MET A 1 43.70 -51.65 -18.58
CA MET A 1 43.00 -52.15 -17.39
C MET A 1 41.80 -51.25 -17.14
N PRO A 2 40.63 -51.84 -16.84
CA PRO A 2 39.32 -51.20 -16.98
C PRO A 2 38.79 -50.61 -15.66
N SER A 3 37.71 -49.84 -15.79
CA SER A 3 36.62 -49.67 -14.80
C SER A 3 36.94 -48.82 -13.55
N GLY A 4 36.13 -47.85 -13.14
CA GLY A 4 34.79 -47.45 -13.56
C GLY A 4 34.37 -46.23 -12.71
N ARG A 5 33.60 -45.32 -13.32
CA ARG A 5 33.04 -44.13 -12.67
C ARG A 5 31.74 -44.54 -11.98
N PRO A 6 31.47 -44.19 -10.72
CA PRO A 6 30.11 -44.06 -10.26
C PRO A 6 29.62 -42.64 -10.57
N VAL A 7 28.70 -42.61 -11.55
CA VAL A 7 27.78 -41.53 -11.86
C VAL A 7 26.95 -41.24 -10.60
N GLY A 8 27.26 -40.13 -9.91
CA GLY A 8 26.48 -39.63 -8.78
C GLY A 8 25.57 -38.50 -9.23
N SER A 9 24.46 -38.86 -9.87
CA SER A 9 23.41 -37.93 -10.28
C SER A 9 22.61 -37.51 -9.04
N LEU A 10 22.88 -36.33 -8.49
CA LEU A 10 22.02 -35.71 -7.48
C LEU A 10 21.08 -34.74 -8.18
N VAL A 11 19.95 -35.29 -8.65
CA VAL A 11 18.78 -34.51 -9.05
C VAL A 11 18.18 -33.93 -7.77
N ALA A 12 18.54 -32.70 -7.44
CA ALA A 12 17.88 -31.95 -6.38
C ALA A 12 16.46 -31.61 -6.85
N ALA A 13 15.47 -32.34 -6.35
CA ALA A 13 14.06 -32.09 -6.58
C ALA A 13 13.68 -30.74 -5.97
N LEU A 14 13.51 -29.72 -6.82
CA LEU A 14 12.99 -28.42 -6.44
C LEU A 14 11.46 -28.55 -6.22
N LEU A 15 11.05 -28.83 -4.99
CA LEU A 15 9.64 -28.73 -4.59
C LEU A 15 9.28 -27.24 -4.47
N VAL A 16 8.92 -26.61 -5.58
CA VAL A 16 8.32 -25.28 -5.59
C VAL A 16 6.84 -25.45 -5.24
N THR A 17 6.53 -25.43 -3.95
CA THR A 17 5.16 -25.22 -3.49
C THR A 17 4.78 -23.76 -3.75
N ALA A 18 4.33 -23.48 -4.97
CA ALA A 18 3.65 -22.23 -5.28
C ALA A 18 2.28 -22.26 -4.59
N SER A 19 2.22 -21.83 -3.34
CA SER A 19 0.96 -21.46 -2.70
C SER A 19 0.45 -20.20 -3.36
N ALA A 20 -0.26 -20.37 -4.49
CA ALA A 20 -1.16 -19.36 -5.02
C ALA A 20 -2.28 -19.21 -3.98
N GLY A 21 -2.05 -18.33 -3.01
CA GLY A 21 -3.10 -17.91 -2.09
C GLY A 21 -4.21 -17.30 -2.93
N CYS A 22 -5.40 -17.89 -2.88
CA CYS A 22 -6.64 -17.21 -3.22
C CYS A 22 -6.85 -16.12 -2.15
N GLY A 23 -6.11 -15.02 -2.27
CA GLY A 23 -6.36 -13.81 -1.49
C GLY A 23 -7.39 -12.99 -2.24
N ASP A 24 -8.29 -12.33 -1.50
CA ASP A 24 -9.04 -11.19 -2.02
C ASP A 24 -8.12 -10.29 -2.88
N ASP A 25 -8.59 -9.79 -4.02
CA ASP A 25 -7.81 -8.96 -4.95
C ASP A 25 -7.41 -7.62 -4.29
N ARG A 26 -6.38 -7.68 -3.45
CA ARG A 26 -5.79 -6.54 -2.77
C ARG A 26 -4.86 -5.84 -3.74
N ARG A 27 -5.15 -4.58 -4.00
CA ARG A 27 -4.41 -3.75 -4.96
C ARG A 27 -4.18 -2.36 -4.40
N THR A 28 -3.22 -1.66 -4.99
CA THR A 28 -3.01 -0.24 -4.73
C THR A 28 -4.25 0.55 -5.16
N VAL A 29 -4.72 1.43 -4.29
CA VAL A 29 -5.87 2.31 -4.53
C VAL A 29 -5.43 3.75 -4.48
N ALA A 30 -6.02 4.58 -5.35
CA ALA A 30 -5.73 6.01 -5.38
C ALA A 30 -6.40 6.71 -4.19
N LEU A 31 -5.73 7.75 -3.69
CA LEU A 31 -6.33 8.66 -2.72
C LEU A 31 -7.40 9.52 -3.39
N ILE A 32 -8.54 9.67 -2.73
CA ILE A 32 -9.64 10.56 -3.16
C ILE A 32 -9.45 11.93 -2.52
N ASP A 33 -9.25 11.95 -1.19
CA ASP A 33 -9.15 13.15 -0.39
C ASP A 33 -8.30 12.88 0.87
N ALA A 34 -7.90 13.94 1.56
CA ALA A 34 -7.15 13.84 2.80
C ALA A 34 -7.56 14.96 3.76
N ALA A 35 -7.68 14.65 5.04
CA ALA A 35 -8.01 15.61 6.09
C ALA A 35 -6.98 15.54 7.22
N LEU A 36 -6.46 16.70 7.63
CA LEU A 36 -5.60 16.81 8.80
C LEU A 36 -6.47 16.79 10.05
N VAL A 37 -6.39 15.72 10.83
CA VAL A 37 -7.18 15.56 12.06
C VAL A 37 -6.40 16.03 13.29
N GLU A 38 -5.08 15.82 13.28
CA GLU A 38 -4.13 16.33 14.28
C GLU A 38 -2.86 16.81 13.55
N PRO A 39 -1.93 17.55 14.19
CA PRO A 39 -0.74 18.05 13.50
C PRO A 39 0.06 16.99 12.74
N ASP A 40 0.10 15.76 13.26
CA ASP A 40 0.82 14.58 12.78
C ASP A 40 -0.07 13.43 12.31
N THR A 41 -1.40 13.57 12.40
CA THR A 41 -2.37 12.54 11.98
C THR A 41 -3.20 13.04 10.81
N VAL A 42 -3.16 12.31 9.70
CA VAL A 42 -3.92 12.60 8.48
C VAL A 42 -4.89 11.44 8.21
N GLN A 43 -6.17 11.73 8.09
CA GLN A 43 -7.16 10.77 7.59
C GLN A 43 -7.12 10.77 6.07
N LEU A 44 -6.89 9.61 5.47
CA LEU A 44 -6.85 9.41 4.02
C LEU A 44 -8.12 8.70 3.58
N SER A 45 -8.83 9.28 2.62
CA SER A 45 -10.00 8.66 1.98
C SER A 45 -9.57 7.98 0.69
N VAL A 46 -9.92 6.72 0.50
CA VAL A 46 -9.56 5.92 -0.68
C VAL A 46 -10.78 5.31 -1.35
N GLY A 47 -10.65 5.08 -2.66
CA GLY A 47 -11.65 4.40 -3.47
C GLY A 47 -11.68 2.90 -3.22
N SER A 48 -12.12 2.50 -2.03
CA SER A 48 -12.42 1.12 -1.67
C SER A 48 -13.71 1.05 -0.85
N CYS A 49 -14.23 -0.16 -0.69
CA CYS A 49 -15.51 -0.40 -0.04
C CYS A 49 -15.44 -1.59 0.90
N ASP A 50 -15.49 -1.28 2.19
CA ASP A 50 -15.18 -2.20 3.28
C ASP A 50 -13.86 -2.94 3.02
N GLY A 51 -12.96 -2.32 2.26
CA GLY A 51 -11.79 -2.91 1.64
C GLY A 51 -10.62 -3.12 2.59
N ASP A 52 -10.77 -2.68 3.84
CA ASP A 52 -9.75 -2.71 4.86
C ASP A 52 -8.45 -2.04 4.33
N PRO A 53 -8.47 -0.70 4.11
CA PRO A 53 -7.33 0.01 3.58
C PRO A 53 -6.17 0.06 4.59
N GLU A 54 -4.96 -0.18 4.10
CA GLU A 54 -3.73 -0.11 4.89
C GLU A 54 -2.64 0.68 4.14
N ILE A 55 -1.79 1.38 4.90
CA ILE A 55 -0.62 2.06 4.34
C ILE A 55 0.41 1.01 3.91
N SER A 56 0.60 0.83 2.60
CA SER A 56 1.58 -0.11 2.04
C SER A 56 2.98 0.50 1.95
N ARG A 57 3.06 1.83 1.78
CA ARG A 57 4.32 2.55 1.67
C ARG A 57 4.20 3.97 2.20
N LEU A 58 5.21 4.39 2.96
CA LEU A 58 5.37 5.75 3.45
C LEU A 58 6.81 6.22 3.23
N VAL A 59 6.97 7.36 2.57
CA VAL A 59 8.26 8.05 2.43
C VAL A 59 8.07 9.49 2.87
N ALA A 60 8.42 9.76 4.13
CA ALA A 60 8.41 11.10 4.69
C ALA A 60 9.74 11.81 4.40
N GLY A 61 9.64 13.06 3.93
CA GLY A 61 10.78 13.94 3.70
C GLY A 61 10.49 15.35 4.20
N PRO A 62 11.48 16.26 4.09
CA PRO A 62 11.38 17.61 4.66
C PRO A 62 10.38 18.52 3.94
N ARG A 63 9.96 18.18 2.72
CA ARG A 63 9.05 19.00 1.89
C ARG A 63 7.79 18.27 1.44
N GLN A 64 7.82 16.93 1.48
CA GLN A 64 6.72 16.11 0.99
C GLN A 64 6.63 14.82 1.80
N VAL A 65 5.40 14.32 1.92
CA VAL A 65 5.08 13.00 2.43
C VAL A 65 4.46 12.23 1.28
N GLN A 66 5.07 11.11 0.90
CA GLN A 66 4.57 10.24 -0.15
C GLN A 66 3.96 9.00 0.47
N VAL A 67 2.74 8.67 0.10
CA VAL A 67 2.00 7.55 0.66
C VAL A 67 1.40 6.68 -0.44
N GLU A 68 1.38 5.38 -0.20
CA GLU A 68 0.67 4.39 -1.00
C GLU A 68 -0.26 3.62 -0.08
N VAL A 69 -1.49 3.37 -0.54
CA VAL A 69 -2.50 2.62 0.20
C VAL A 69 -2.88 1.40 -0.61
N THR A 70 -2.97 0.25 0.06
CA THR A 70 -3.55 -0.97 -0.49
C THR A 70 -4.85 -1.28 0.19
N ALA A 71 -5.84 -1.70 -0.58
CA ALA A 71 -7.12 -2.16 -0.08
C ALA A 71 -7.61 -3.34 -0.92
N THR A 72 -8.46 -4.16 -0.32
CA THR A 72 -9.27 -5.14 -1.04
C THR A 72 -10.31 -4.38 -1.85
N VAL A 73 -10.30 -4.52 -3.17
CA VAL A 73 -11.27 -3.80 -4.00
C VAL A 73 -12.45 -4.68 -4.33
N ARG A 74 -13.63 -4.23 -3.91
CA ARG A 74 -14.92 -4.83 -4.24
C ARG A 74 -15.63 -3.91 -5.24
N GLU A 75 -16.33 -4.47 -6.21
CA GLU A 75 -17.16 -3.67 -7.11
C GLU A 75 -18.40 -3.20 -6.38
N THR A 76 -18.41 -1.91 -6.07
CA THR A 76 -19.45 -1.21 -5.33
C THR A 76 -19.41 0.21 -5.86
N GLY A 77 -20.54 0.72 -6.35
CA GLY A 77 -20.59 1.91 -7.20
C GLY A 77 -19.89 3.16 -6.65
N ASP A 78 -19.77 4.17 -7.52
CA ASP A 78 -18.87 5.34 -7.43
C ASP A 78 -18.93 6.21 -6.13
N GLN A 79 -19.86 5.92 -5.22
CA GLN A 79 -20.11 6.72 -4.00
C GLN A 79 -19.46 6.15 -2.74
N CYS A 80 -18.82 4.98 -2.84
CA CYS A 80 -18.31 4.29 -1.68
C CYS A 80 -16.78 4.49 -1.55
N ALA A 81 -16.37 4.83 -0.34
CA ALA A 81 -15.00 5.14 0.02
C ALA A 81 -14.73 4.67 1.46
N ASP A 82 -13.51 4.20 1.70
CA ASP A 82 -13.02 3.85 3.04
C ASP A 82 -12.00 4.89 3.51
N ALA A 83 -11.79 4.94 4.82
CA ALA A 83 -10.79 5.80 5.45
C ALA A 83 -9.68 4.97 6.12
N VAL A 84 -8.45 5.48 6.05
CA VAL A 84 -7.29 4.97 6.80
C VAL A 84 -6.55 6.13 7.45
N GLU A 85 -6.06 5.93 8.68
CA GLU A 85 -5.26 6.92 9.38
C GLU A 85 -3.78 6.77 9.05
N LEU A 86 -3.15 7.87 8.66
CA LEU A 86 -1.72 8.00 8.49
C LEU A 86 -1.17 8.81 9.67
N VAL A 87 -0.42 8.15 10.54
CA VAL A 87 0.34 8.80 11.63
C VAL A 87 1.77 9.06 11.15
N LEU A 88 2.23 10.30 11.28
CA LEU A 88 3.55 10.76 10.86
C LEU A 88 4.49 10.91 12.07
N ASP A 89 5.79 10.64 11.88
CA ASP A 89 6.79 10.90 12.93
C ASP A 89 6.97 12.39 13.26
N GLU A 90 6.61 13.26 12.31
CA GLU A 90 6.67 14.72 12.44
C GLU A 90 5.36 15.34 11.95
N PRO A 91 4.95 16.53 12.45
CA PRO A 91 3.74 17.20 11.99
C PRO A 91 3.74 17.50 10.49
N LEU A 92 2.62 17.29 9.77
CA LEU A 92 2.53 17.51 8.32
C LEU A 92 2.98 18.94 7.95
N GLY A 93 2.52 19.94 8.69
CA GLY A 93 2.94 21.34 8.54
C GLY A 93 2.67 21.86 7.13
N GLN A 94 3.73 22.31 6.45
CA GLN A 94 3.66 22.82 5.07
C GLN A 94 4.06 21.77 4.02
N ARG A 95 4.27 20.51 4.43
CA ARG A 95 4.68 19.44 3.51
C ARG A 95 3.53 19.07 2.61
N VAL A 96 3.84 18.79 1.35
CA VAL A 96 2.85 18.33 0.37
C VAL A 96 2.61 16.84 0.56
N LEU A 97 1.34 16.43 0.63
CA LEU A 97 0.96 15.03 0.58
C LEU A 97 0.91 14.58 -0.89
N ILE A 98 1.58 13.47 -1.21
CA ILE A 98 1.66 12.90 -2.56
C ILE A 98 1.12 11.47 -2.51
N ASP A 99 0.18 11.16 -3.37
CA ASP A 99 -0.24 9.78 -3.62
C ASP A 99 0.75 9.11 -4.59
N LEU A 100 1.39 8.04 -4.15
CA LEU A 100 2.33 7.27 -4.97
C LEU A 100 1.64 6.50 -6.09
N THR A 101 0.35 6.19 -5.95
CA THR A 101 -0.44 5.46 -6.95
C THR A 101 -0.72 6.33 -8.16
N SER A 102 -1.20 7.56 -7.95
CA SER A 102 -1.46 8.53 -9.03
C SER A 102 -0.25 9.39 -9.39
N GLY A 103 0.74 9.49 -8.50
CA GLY A 103 1.85 10.46 -8.59
C GLY A 103 1.42 11.91 -8.34
N GLY A 104 0.16 12.14 -7.96
CA GLY A 104 -0.44 13.46 -7.80
C GLY A 104 -0.31 14.01 -6.37
N ALA A 105 -0.32 15.33 -6.27
CA ALA A 105 -0.50 15.99 -4.98
C ALA A 105 -1.96 15.87 -4.53
N VAL A 106 -2.17 15.49 -3.28
CA VAL A 106 -3.49 15.38 -2.67
C VAL A 106 -3.70 16.60 -1.77
N PRO A 107 -4.70 17.45 -2.03
CA PRO A 107 -5.01 18.56 -1.15
C PRO A 107 -5.41 18.02 0.22
N VAL A 108 -4.89 18.62 1.28
CA VAL A 108 -5.22 18.25 2.66
C VAL A 108 -6.16 19.32 3.22
N GLY A 109 -7.41 18.92 3.49
CA GLY A 109 -8.38 19.73 4.21
C GLY A 109 -7.92 19.97 5.65
N GLY A 110 -8.14 21.17 6.17
CA GLY A 110 -7.95 21.44 7.60
C GLY A 110 -9.04 20.80 8.44
N PRO A 111 -8.87 20.71 9.77
CA PRO A 111 -9.94 20.26 10.65
C PRO A 111 -11.14 21.20 10.47
N THR A 112 -12.24 20.67 9.96
CA THR A 112 -13.52 21.37 9.93
C THR A 112 -13.97 21.53 11.38
N GLY A 113 -13.67 22.70 11.97
CA GLY A 113 -14.15 23.08 13.29
C GLY A 113 -15.66 23.30 13.33
#